data_AF-A0A5C7RQ65-F1
#
_entry.id   AF-A0A5C7RQ65-F1
#
_cell.length_a   1.000
_cell.length_b   1.000
_cell.length_c   1.000
_cell.angle_alpha   90.00
_cell.angle_beta   90.00
_cell.angle_gamma   90.00
#
_symmetry.space_group_name_H-M   'P 1'
#
loop_
_entity.id
_entity.type
_entity.pdbx_description
1 polymer ?
#
loop_
_entity_poly.entity_id
_entity_poly.type
_entity_poly.pdbx_seq_one_letter_code
_entity_poly.pdbx_strand_id
1 'polypeptide(L)'
;MNINYTYLLYFVPAAIGIAFYLRRRHRIETEHTRSFYESLESGLTEPPSLHPVIDNALCIGSGCCVRACPEHALGIIAGKAVLTNPSACIGHGACHAACPVDAISLVFGTERRGVDIPDVNPDFESNVTGVFIAGELGGMGLIRKAAEQGRQAMEAIAGHKDGHADHDVIIVGSGPAGISAGLSAMEKRLRYVLLEQESSLGGAVFHYPRNKVAMTSPVDLALIGKMHFKEVSKEKLLEFWQNVVNQTRLKIHYSERMESVHRDGDAFVVVTTKARYRTRTVLLAIGRRGSPRRLEVPGEDLPKVTYRVGDPARFAGQRVLIVGGGDSAVEAAIACADYARSVHLSYRSEVFSRVKVKNREALEQLRVAGRVIVLMPSIIRQISPTGVMLEVGGEPQELANDSMVISIGGTLPTELLKSIGIRFETRHGEKKQKKRGAGT
;
A
#
# COMPACT_ATOMS: atom_id res chain seq x y z
N MET A 1 -24.31 30.77 56.77
CA MET A 1 -24.37 30.20 55.41
C MET A 1 -24.30 28.68 55.54
N ASN A 2 -25.45 27.99 55.54
CA ASN A 2 -25.48 26.54 55.60
C ASN A 2 -24.99 26.00 54.25
N ILE A 3 -23.75 25.52 54.21
CA ILE A 3 -23.24 24.75 53.07
C ILE A 3 -24.10 23.48 53.02
N ASN A 4 -24.95 23.40 52.00
CA ASN A 4 -25.83 22.25 51.81
C ASN A 4 -24.94 21.05 51.47
N TYR A 5 -24.69 20.16 52.43
CA TYR A 5 -23.82 18.98 52.28
C TYR A 5 -24.23 18.07 51.11
N THR A 6 -25.48 18.16 50.67
CA THR A 6 -26.01 17.53 49.47
C THR A 6 -25.27 17.97 48.20
N TYR A 7 -24.87 19.24 48.07
CA TYR A 7 -24.07 19.70 46.92
C TYR A 7 -22.67 19.10 46.95
N LEU A 8 -22.02 19.02 48.11
CA LEU A 8 -20.71 18.36 48.26
C LEU A 8 -20.73 16.90 47.79
N LEU A 9 -21.83 16.19 48.04
CA LEU A 9 -22.02 14.80 47.63
C LEU A 9 -22.00 14.62 46.10
N TYR A 10 -22.44 15.61 45.33
CA TYR A 10 -22.44 15.56 43.85
C TYR A 10 -21.23 16.28 43.23
N PHE A 11 -20.80 17.40 43.81
CA PHE A 11 -19.69 18.20 43.29
C PHE A 11 -18.34 17.51 43.42
N VAL A 12 -18.08 16.80 44.54
CA VAL A 12 -16.78 16.14 44.75
C VAL A 12 -16.55 15.02 43.73
N PRO A 13 -17.49 14.06 43.50
CA PRO A 13 -17.33 13.06 42.44
C PRO A 13 -17.23 13.68 41.03
N ALA A 14 -18.01 14.73 40.74
CA ALA A 14 -17.95 15.41 39.44
C ALA A 14 -16.60 16.10 39.23
N ALA A 15 -16.07 16.80 40.24
CA ALA A 15 -14.76 17.45 40.18
C ALA A 15 -13.63 16.42 40.03
N ILE A 16 -13.70 15.29 40.73
CA ILE A 16 -12.75 14.18 40.56
C ILE A 16 -12.83 13.61 39.14
N GLY A 17 -14.03 13.40 38.61
CA GLY A 17 -14.25 12.94 37.24
C GLY A 17 -13.68 13.90 36.19
N ILE A 18 -13.91 15.20 36.36
CA ILE A 18 -13.36 16.26 35.50
C ILE A 18 -11.83 16.28 35.61
N ALA A 19 -11.27 16.25 36.81
CA ALA A 19 -9.82 16.25 37.02
C ALA A 19 -9.16 15.03 36.37
N PHE A 20 -9.76 13.85 36.51
CA PHE A 20 -9.27 12.63 35.85
C PHE A 20 -9.36 12.74 34.33
N TYR A 21 -10.47 13.26 33.80
CA TYR A 21 -10.66 13.51 32.37
C TYR A 21 -9.61 14.48 31.82
N LEU A 22 -9.38 15.62 32.49
CA LEU A 22 -8.39 16.62 32.09
C LEU A 22 -6.97 16.07 32.16
N ARG A 23 -6.63 15.32 33.21
CA ARG A 23 -5.31 14.69 33.34
C ARG A 23 -5.06 13.64 32.26
N ARG A 24 -6.07 12.80 31.97
CA ARG A 24 -6.01 11.82 30.88
C ARG A 24 -5.87 12.51 29.53
N ARG A 25 -6.65 13.57 29.27
CA ARG A 25 -6.58 14.36 28.04
C ARG A 25 -5.20 14.97 27.86
N HIS A 26 -4.65 15.60 28.90
CA HIS A 26 -3.33 16.19 28.86
C HIS A 26 -2.25 15.14 28.54
N ARG A 27 -2.30 13.96 29.18
CA ARG A 27 -1.36 12.87 28.88
C ARG A 27 -1.41 12.43 27.42
N ILE A 28 -2.61 12.19 26.89
CA ILE A 28 -2.82 11.76 25.49
C ILE A 28 -2.32 12.83 24.51
N GLU A 29 -2.60 14.09 24.80
CA GLU A 29 -2.14 15.22 23.97
C GLU A 29 -0.61 15.36 23.99
N THR A 30 0.05 15.14 25.13
CA THR A 30 1.51 15.11 25.23
C THR A 30 2.10 13.97 24.40
N GLU A 31 1.49 12.78 24.42
CA GLU A 31 1.90 11.64 23.59
C GLU A 31 1.76 11.95 22.09
N HIS A 32 0.65 12.55 21.67
CA HIS A 32 0.43 12.97 20.27
C HIS A 32 1.41 14.07 19.82
N THR A 33 1.66 15.04 20.70
CA THR A 33 2.60 16.13 20.45
C THR A 33 4.01 15.59 20.27
N ARG A 34 4.42 14.62 21.10
CA ARG A 34 5.70 13.93 20.93
C ARG A 34 5.78 13.22 19.57
N SER A 35 4.78 12.44 19.20
CA SER A 35 4.75 11.74 17.90
C SER A 35 4.83 12.71 16.71
N PHE A 36 4.23 13.90 16.83
CA PHE A 36 4.33 14.94 15.82
C PHE A 36 5.76 15.50 15.69
N TYR A 37 6.42 15.83 16.80
CA TYR A 37 7.80 16.31 16.77
C TYR A 37 8.79 15.23 16.30
N GLU A 38 8.61 13.97 16.69
CA GLU A 38 9.41 12.86 16.17
C GLU A 38 9.30 12.72 14.63
N SER A 39 8.09 12.94 14.08
CA SER A 39 7.87 12.92 12.64
C SER A 39 8.53 14.11 11.93
N LEU A 40 8.57 15.28 12.57
CA LEU A 40 9.29 16.46 12.08
C LEU A 40 10.81 16.23 12.06
N GLU A 41 11.38 15.75 13.17
CA GLU A 41 12.82 15.49 13.31
C GLU A 41 13.31 14.41 12.34
N SER A 42 12.50 13.38 12.08
CA SER A 42 12.81 12.32 11.13
C SER A 42 12.58 12.69 9.67
N GLY A 43 12.01 13.87 9.38
CA GLY A 43 11.66 14.29 8.02
C GLY A 43 10.53 13.46 7.38
N LEU A 44 9.82 12.65 8.17
CA LEU A 44 8.70 11.80 7.75
C LEU A 44 7.37 12.56 7.81
N THR A 45 7.39 13.79 7.31
CA THR A 45 6.28 14.76 7.42
C THR A 45 5.24 14.61 6.33
N GLU A 46 5.47 13.74 5.35
CA GLU A 46 4.59 13.60 4.19
C GLU A 46 3.97 12.21 4.12
N PRO A 47 2.65 12.13 3.89
CA PRO A 47 1.98 10.88 3.62
C PRO A 47 2.40 10.30 2.26
N PRO A 48 2.33 8.97 2.11
CA PRO A 48 2.71 8.28 0.88
C PRO A 48 1.70 8.47 -0.26
N SER A 49 0.42 8.70 0.04
CA SER A 49 -0.63 8.83 -0.98
C SER A 49 -1.87 9.60 -0.50
N LEU A 50 -3.05 8.97 -0.54
CA LEU A 50 -4.32 9.49 -0.03
C LEU A 50 -4.20 9.75 1.47
N HIS A 51 -4.65 10.90 1.94
CA HIS A 51 -4.59 11.24 3.35
C HIS A 51 -5.66 12.28 3.74
N PRO A 52 -5.97 12.42 5.04
CA PRO A 52 -6.90 13.43 5.50
C PRO A 52 -6.26 14.82 5.59
N VAL A 53 -6.95 15.81 5.04
CA VAL A 53 -6.76 17.23 5.37
C VAL A 53 -7.88 17.64 6.33
N ILE A 54 -7.48 18.18 7.48
CA ILE A 54 -8.38 18.59 8.55
C ILE A 54 -8.64 20.09 8.43
N ASP A 55 -9.93 20.45 8.39
CA ASP A 55 -10.39 21.82 8.50
C ASP A 55 -10.45 22.22 9.98
N ASN A 56 -9.53 23.08 10.40
CA ASN A 56 -9.43 23.51 11.80
C ASN A 56 -10.60 24.38 12.25
N ALA A 57 -11.32 25.04 11.33
CA ALA A 57 -12.49 25.84 11.69
C ALA A 57 -13.68 24.94 12.05
N LEU A 58 -13.85 23.83 11.33
CA LEU A 58 -14.91 22.86 11.58
C LEU A 58 -14.58 21.84 12.67
N CYS A 59 -13.29 21.51 12.86
CA CYS A 59 -12.88 20.45 13.78
C CYS A 59 -13.23 20.79 15.24
N ILE A 60 -14.09 19.98 15.85
CA ILE A 60 -14.49 20.12 17.27
C ILE A 60 -13.61 19.32 18.25
N GLY A 61 -12.54 18.67 17.76
CA GLY A 61 -11.61 17.93 18.63
C GLY A 61 -12.17 16.66 19.27
N SER A 62 -13.22 16.06 18.70
CA SER A 62 -13.92 14.90 19.29
C SER A 62 -13.08 13.64 19.45
N GLY A 63 -11.95 13.53 18.73
CA GLY A 63 -11.07 12.35 18.75
C GLY A 63 -11.65 11.10 18.10
N CYS A 64 -12.82 11.17 17.44
CA CYS A 64 -13.40 10.02 16.72
C CYS A 64 -12.48 9.55 15.58
N CYS A 65 -11.91 10.49 14.83
CA CYS A 65 -10.97 10.21 13.75
C CYS A 65 -9.67 9.55 14.24
N VAL A 66 -9.17 9.94 15.42
CA VAL A 66 -7.99 9.34 16.07
C VAL A 66 -8.29 7.89 16.47
N ARG A 67 -9.43 7.65 17.15
CA ARG A 67 -9.84 6.29 17.56
C ARG A 67 -10.14 5.37 16.37
N ALA A 68 -10.60 5.93 15.26
CA ALA A 68 -10.90 5.18 14.04
C ALA A 68 -9.67 4.91 13.15
N CYS A 69 -8.49 5.46 13.48
CA CYS A 69 -7.28 5.27 12.70
C CYS A 69 -6.52 4.02 13.13
N PRO A 70 -6.49 2.94 12.32
CA PRO A 70 -5.78 1.71 12.66
C PRO A 70 -4.25 1.89 12.65
N GLU A 71 -3.74 2.86 11.91
CA GLU A 71 -2.30 3.14 11.82
C GLU A 71 -1.80 4.13 12.89
N HIS A 72 -2.71 4.63 13.75
CA HIS A 72 -2.40 5.65 14.76
C HIS A 72 -1.69 6.90 14.18
N ALA A 73 -1.98 7.24 12.92
CA ALA A 73 -1.36 8.35 12.20
C ALA A 73 -1.91 9.74 12.59
N LEU A 74 -3.03 9.78 13.31
CA LEU A 74 -3.72 11.00 13.74
C LEU A 74 -3.65 11.15 15.27
N GLY A 75 -3.55 12.38 15.73
CA GLY A 75 -3.64 12.76 17.13
C GLY A 75 -4.49 14.01 17.35
N ILE A 76 -4.72 14.36 18.61
CA ILE A 76 -5.29 15.64 19.02
C ILE A 76 -4.18 16.50 19.61
N ILE A 77 -3.98 17.70 19.05
CA ILE A 77 -3.06 18.74 19.53
C ILE A 77 -3.84 20.06 19.58
N ALA A 78 -3.75 20.77 20.70
CA ALA A 78 -4.49 22.01 20.96
C ALA A 78 -6.00 21.88 20.71
N GLY A 79 -6.58 20.71 21.00
CA GLY A 79 -8.00 20.43 20.78
C GLY A 79 -8.41 20.26 19.30
N LYS A 80 -7.45 20.13 18.37
CA LYS A 80 -7.71 19.90 16.94
C LYS A 80 -7.08 18.59 16.50
N ALA A 81 -7.71 17.93 15.52
CA ALA A 81 -7.14 16.74 14.92
C ALA A 81 -5.97 17.11 13.99
N VAL A 82 -4.84 16.44 14.18
CA VAL A 82 -3.60 16.67 13.43
C VAL A 82 -3.06 15.33 12.96
N LEU A 83 -2.50 15.29 11.76
CA LEU A 83 -1.78 14.13 11.25
C LEU A 83 -0.40 14.08 11.92
N THR A 84 -0.31 13.40 13.06
CA THR A 84 0.89 13.35 13.91
C THR A 84 1.99 12.48 13.33
N ASN A 85 1.63 11.43 12.58
CA ASN A 85 2.58 10.61 11.84
C ASN A 85 2.11 10.43 10.39
N PRO A 86 2.36 11.42 9.51
CA PRO A 86 1.91 11.39 8.13
C PRO A 86 2.40 10.16 7.36
N SER A 87 3.66 9.76 7.58
CA SER A 87 4.25 8.61 6.88
C SER A 87 3.57 7.26 7.19
N ALA A 88 2.92 7.13 8.35
CA ALA A 88 2.13 5.96 8.71
C ALA A 88 0.73 5.96 8.08
N CYS A 89 0.27 7.08 7.51
CA CYS A 89 -1.06 7.15 6.93
C CYS A 89 -1.14 6.35 5.63
N ILE A 90 -1.94 5.29 5.62
CA ILE A 90 -2.18 4.47 4.41
C ILE A 90 -3.39 4.92 3.58
N GLY A 91 -4.02 6.05 3.94
CA GLY A 91 -5.16 6.58 3.18
C GLY A 91 -6.45 5.77 3.25
N HIS A 92 -6.67 5.05 4.37
CA HIS A 92 -7.85 4.19 4.55
C HIS A 92 -9.18 4.96 4.63
N GLY A 93 -9.17 6.25 4.97
CA GLY A 93 -10.35 7.12 4.97
C GLY A 93 -11.35 6.89 6.12
N ALA A 94 -11.05 6.02 7.08
CA ALA A 94 -11.94 5.79 8.24
C ALA A 94 -12.06 7.04 9.13
N CYS A 95 -11.01 7.87 9.17
CA CYS A 95 -11.04 9.15 9.86
C CYS A 95 -12.08 10.11 9.26
N HIS A 96 -12.22 10.14 7.94
CA HIS A 96 -13.23 10.93 7.23
C HIS A 96 -14.63 10.45 7.61
N ALA A 97 -14.89 9.14 7.49
CA ALA A 97 -16.20 8.57 7.81
C ALA A 97 -16.58 8.69 9.30
N ALA A 98 -15.61 8.71 10.21
CA ALA A 98 -15.84 8.85 11.65
C ALA A 98 -15.97 10.30 12.12
N CYS A 99 -15.79 11.28 11.23
CA CYS A 99 -15.86 12.69 11.59
C CYS A 99 -17.33 13.10 11.77
N PRO A 100 -17.78 13.53 12.97
CA PRO A 100 -19.18 13.87 13.20
C PRO A 100 -19.58 15.23 12.61
N VAL A 101 -18.62 16.02 12.14
CA VAL A 101 -18.79 17.41 11.69
C VAL A 101 -18.20 17.64 10.29
N ASP A 102 -17.89 16.56 9.57
CA ASP A 102 -17.33 16.60 8.20
C ASP A 102 -16.08 17.50 8.03
N ALA A 103 -15.32 17.70 9.10
CA ALA A 103 -14.11 18.53 9.11
C ALA A 103 -12.93 17.88 8.36
N ILE A 104 -13.06 16.65 7.86
CA ILE A 104 -11.98 15.92 7.20
C ILE A 104 -12.31 15.78 5.72
N SER A 105 -11.39 16.18 4.85
CA SER A 105 -11.43 15.87 3.41
C SER A 105 -10.30 14.90 3.08
N LEU A 106 -10.52 13.97 2.15
CA LEU A 106 -9.45 13.09 1.66
C LEU A 106 -8.86 13.67 0.38
N VAL A 107 -7.54 13.83 0.37
CA VAL A 107 -6.80 14.43 -0.76
C VAL A 107 -5.64 13.53 -1.16
N PHE A 108 -5.17 13.71 -2.39
CA PHE A 108 -4.05 12.99 -2.95
C PHE A 108 -2.84 13.89 -3.13
N GLY A 109 -1.67 13.40 -2.70
CA GLY A 109 -0.43 14.18 -2.70
C GLY A 109 -0.48 15.33 -1.71
N THR A 110 0.66 15.94 -1.46
CA THR A 110 0.80 17.19 -0.68
C THR A 110 1.21 18.32 -1.62
N GLU A 111 1.21 19.56 -1.12
CA GLU A 111 1.72 20.72 -1.87
C GLU A 111 3.12 20.44 -2.44
N ARG A 112 3.98 19.76 -1.66
CA ARG A 112 5.36 19.46 -2.00
C ARG A 112 5.55 18.13 -2.74
N ARG A 113 4.65 17.15 -2.55
CA ARG A 113 4.71 15.82 -3.18
C ARG A 113 3.45 15.56 -4.01
N GLY A 114 3.60 15.72 -5.32
CA GLY A 114 2.59 15.31 -6.29
C GLY A 114 2.39 13.79 -6.32
N VAL A 115 1.16 13.34 -6.57
CA VAL A 115 0.83 11.93 -6.82
C VAL A 115 0.09 11.83 -8.14
N ASP A 116 0.62 11.03 -9.08
CA ASP A 116 0.01 10.81 -10.40
C ASP A 116 -1.18 9.87 -10.31
N ILE A 117 -2.37 10.35 -10.65
CA ILE A 117 -3.62 9.57 -10.59
C ILE A 117 -4.21 9.49 -11.99
N PRO A 118 -4.61 8.30 -12.45
CA PRO A 118 -5.31 8.19 -13.72
C PRO A 118 -6.67 8.89 -13.65
N ASP A 119 -7.08 9.52 -14.75
CA ASP A 119 -8.44 10.07 -14.86
C ASP A 119 -9.44 8.93 -15.01
N VAL A 120 -10.32 8.81 -14.01
CA VAL A 120 -11.30 7.72 -13.90
C VAL A 120 -12.65 8.33 -13.50
N ASN A 121 -13.70 7.97 -14.24
CA ASN A 121 -15.06 8.42 -13.97
C ASN A 121 -15.70 7.63 -12.79
N PRO A 122 -16.92 8.00 -12.33
CA PRO A 122 -17.60 7.28 -11.24
C PRO A 122 -17.87 5.79 -11.52
N ASP A 123 -17.91 5.39 -12.78
CA ASP A 123 -18.13 4.01 -13.24
C ASP A 123 -16.82 3.23 -13.43
N PHE A 124 -15.70 3.77 -12.93
CA PHE A 124 -14.37 3.17 -12.99
C PHE A 124 -13.75 3.12 -14.39
N GLU A 125 -14.36 3.76 -15.38
CA GLU A 125 -13.82 3.85 -16.73
C GLU A 125 -12.80 4.98 -16.83
N SER A 126 -11.67 4.69 -17.50
CA SER A 126 -10.66 5.69 -17.80
C SER A 126 -11.10 6.62 -18.94
N ASN A 127 -10.26 7.59 -19.30
CA ASN A 127 -10.46 8.38 -20.51
C ASN A 127 -10.34 7.57 -21.83
N VAL A 128 -9.96 6.30 -21.76
CA VAL A 128 -9.94 5.38 -22.92
C VAL A 128 -11.17 4.49 -22.80
N THR A 129 -12.17 4.72 -23.66
CA THR A 129 -13.44 3.99 -23.63
C THR A 129 -13.24 2.48 -23.75
N GLY A 130 -13.79 1.72 -22.80
CA GLY A 130 -13.64 0.28 -22.65
C GLY A 130 -12.45 -0.16 -21.78
N VAL A 131 -11.64 0.78 -21.28
CA VAL A 131 -10.55 0.50 -20.32
C VAL A 131 -10.93 1.03 -18.95
N PHE A 132 -11.06 0.13 -17.99
CA PHE A 132 -11.47 0.37 -16.61
C PHE A 132 -10.30 0.23 -15.64
N ILE A 133 -10.34 0.94 -14.51
CA ILE A 133 -9.31 0.93 -13.47
C ILE A 133 -9.95 0.72 -12.10
N ALA A 134 -9.48 -0.27 -11.36
CA ALA A 134 -9.96 -0.54 -10.00
C ALA A 134 -8.81 -0.81 -9.00
N GLY A 135 -9.10 -0.58 -7.73
CA GLY A 135 -8.17 -0.83 -6.63
C GLY A 135 -7.20 0.33 -6.39
N GLU A 136 -6.00 -0.03 -5.91
CA GLU A 136 -5.00 0.94 -5.49
C GLU A 136 -4.57 1.89 -6.61
N LEU A 137 -4.62 1.44 -7.88
CA LEU A 137 -4.28 2.26 -9.04
C LEU A 137 -5.15 3.52 -9.15
N GLY A 138 -6.44 3.42 -8.81
CA GLY A 138 -7.38 4.54 -8.72
C GLY A 138 -7.27 5.34 -7.40
N GLY A 139 -6.25 5.06 -6.58
CA GLY A 139 -5.94 5.81 -5.37
C GLY A 139 -6.56 5.29 -4.07
N MET A 140 -7.22 4.13 -4.06
CA MET A 140 -7.78 3.54 -2.83
C MET A 140 -7.11 2.20 -2.51
N GLY A 141 -6.07 2.23 -1.67
CA GLY A 141 -5.22 1.06 -1.36
C GLY A 141 -5.76 0.04 -0.36
N LEU A 142 -6.98 0.24 0.17
CA LEU A 142 -7.57 -0.71 1.10
C LEU A 142 -8.12 -1.94 0.41
N ILE A 143 -7.85 -3.12 0.98
CA ILE A 143 -8.35 -4.42 0.49
C ILE A 143 -9.88 -4.40 0.30
N ARG A 144 -10.63 -3.90 1.29
CA ARG A 144 -12.10 -3.80 1.19
C ARG A 144 -12.55 -2.90 0.05
N LYS A 145 -11.93 -1.72 -0.08
CA LYS A 145 -12.32 -0.75 -1.11
C LYS A 145 -11.91 -1.27 -2.49
N ALA A 146 -10.74 -1.90 -2.60
CA ALA A 146 -10.28 -2.52 -3.83
C ALA A 146 -11.26 -3.63 -4.29
N ALA A 147 -11.66 -4.53 -3.41
CA ALA A 147 -12.68 -5.55 -3.73
C ALA A 147 -13.99 -4.92 -4.19
N GLU A 148 -14.53 -3.95 -3.42
CA GLU A 148 -15.77 -3.27 -3.78
C GLU A 148 -15.67 -2.52 -5.13
N GLN A 149 -14.56 -1.86 -5.42
CA GLN A 149 -14.33 -1.22 -6.71
C GLN A 149 -14.26 -2.23 -7.86
N GLY A 150 -13.63 -3.39 -7.65
CA GLY A 150 -13.62 -4.47 -8.64
C GLY A 150 -15.03 -4.94 -8.97
N ARG A 151 -15.88 -5.08 -7.96
CA ARG A 151 -17.31 -5.42 -8.13
C ARG A 151 -18.06 -4.33 -8.89
N GLN A 152 -17.92 -3.06 -8.48
CA GLN A 152 -18.60 -1.92 -9.10
C GLN A 152 -18.16 -1.67 -10.55
N ALA A 153 -16.86 -1.79 -10.85
CA ALA A 153 -16.36 -1.70 -12.22
C ALA A 153 -16.98 -2.77 -13.12
N MET A 154 -17.20 -3.98 -12.59
CA MET A 154 -17.82 -5.06 -13.35
C MET A 154 -19.31 -4.84 -13.63
N GLU A 155 -20.01 -4.04 -12.80
CA GLU A 155 -21.37 -3.57 -13.11
C GLU A 155 -21.39 -2.71 -14.37
N ALA A 156 -20.47 -1.75 -14.47
CA ALA A 156 -20.34 -0.89 -15.64
C ALA A 156 -19.91 -1.67 -16.89
N ILE A 157 -18.93 -2.57 -16.75
CA ILE A 157 -18.43 -3.42 -17.85
C ILE A 157 -19.54 -4.29 -18.45
N ALA A 158 -20.44 -4.83 -17.62
CA ALA A 158 -21.56 -5.64 -18.12
C ALA A 158 -22.56 -4.85 -18.98
N GLY A 159 -22.61 -3.53 -18.82
CA GLY A 159 -23.36 -2.62 -19.68
C GLY A 159 -22.72 -2.40 -21.05
N HIS A 160 -21.41 -2.61 -21.16
CA HIS A 160 -20.69 -2.48 -22.43
C HIS A 160 -21.05 -3.67 -23.31
N LYS A 161 -21.84 -3.45 -24.38
CA LYS A 161 -22.28 -4.50 -25.34
C LYS A 161 -21.73 -4.37 -26.76
N ASP A 162 -21.04 -3.28 -27.05
CA ASP A 162 -20.43 -3.02 -28.35
C ASP A 162 -19.10 -3.78 -28.56
N GLY A 163 -18.88 -4.28 -29.78
CA GLY A 163 -17.63 -4.90 -30.22
C GLY A 163 -17.68 -6.43 -30.37
N HIS A 164 -17.04 -6.98 -31.40
CA HIS A 164 -16.87 -8.43 -31.60
C HIS A 164 -15.51 -8.90 -31.10
N ALA A 165 -15.52 -9.66 -30.00
CA ALA A 165 -14.33 -10.31 -29.47
C ALA A 165 -14.64 -11.67 -28.83
N ASP A 166 -13.58 -12.46 -28.65
CA ASP A 166 -13.64 -13.77 -28.01
C ASP A 166 -14.03 -13.65 -26.53
N HIS A 167 -13.65 -12.54 -25.88
CA HIS A 167 -13.84 -12.32 -24.44
C HIS A 167 -14.52 -10.97 -24.20
N ASP A 168 -15.41 -10.91 -23.22
CA ASP A 168 -16.10 -9.67 -22.85
C ASP A 168 -15.17 -8.76 -22.03
N VAL A 169 -14.34 -9.35 -21.17
CA VAL A 169 -13.39 -8.60 -20.33
C VAL A 169 -12.08 -9.37 -20.08
N ILE A 170 -10.95 -8.67 -20.15
CA ILE A 170 -9.68 -9.14 -19.59
C ILE A 170 -9.42 -8.38 -18.29
N ILE A 171 -9.24 -9.11 -17.20
CA ILE A 171 -8.94 -8.56 -15.87
C ILE A 171 -7.45 -8.78 -15.60
N VAL A 172 -6.74 -7.70 -15.29
CA VAL A 172 -5.28 -7.72 -15.12
C VAL A 172 -4.93 -7.48 -13.64
N GLY A 173 -4.39 -8.51 -12.99
CA GLY A 173 -4.00 -8.53 -11.59
C GLY A 173 -5.00 -9.30 -10.71
N SER A 174 -4.53 -10.29 -9.95
CA SER A 174 -5.34 -11.11 -9.02
C SER A 174 -5.24 -10.66 -7.55
N GLY A 175 -5.10 -9.34 -7.35
CA GLY A 175 -5.32 -8.73 -6.04
C GLY A 175 -6.81 -8.75 -5.64
N PRO A 176 -7.16 -8.18 -4.47
CA PRO A 176 -8.55 -8.12 -4.00
C PRO A 176 -9.55 -7.56 -5.02
N ALA A 177 -9.15 -6.50 -5.76
CA ALA A 177 -9.98 -5.93 -6.83
C ALA A 177 -10.22 -6.92 -7.98
N GLY A 178 -9.17 -7.57 -8.48
CA GLY A 178 -9.28 -8.49 -9.61
C GLY A 178 -9.99 -9.80 -9.27
N ILE A 179 -9.77 -10.35 -8.07
CA ILE A 179 -10.53 -11.51 -7.59
C ILE A 179 -12.02 -11.16 -7.49
N SER A 180 -12.35 -10.02 -6.85
CA SER A 180 -13.74 -9.58 -6.76
C SER A 180 -14.37 -9.35 -8.14
N ALA A 181 -13.64 -8.73 -9.06
CA ALA A 181 -14.10 -8.52 -10.43
C ALA A 181 -14.32 -9.84 -11.17
N GLY A 182 -13.43 -10.83 -11.01
CA GLY A 182 -13.58 -12.15 -11.60
C GLY A 182 -14.83 -12.89 -11.11
N LEU A 183 -15.11 -12.82 -9.80
CA LEU A 183 -16.34 -13.36 -9.22
C LEU A 183 -17.59 -12.66 -9.78
N SER A 184 -17.56 -11.33 -9.90
CA SER A 184 -18.65 -10.57 -10.52
C SER A 184 -18.83 -10.89 -12.01
N ALA A 185 -17.74 -11.13 -12.74
CA ALA A 185 -17.81 -11.55 -14.14
C ALA A 185 -18.50 -12.92 -14.26
N MET A 186 -18.20 -13.85 -13.35
CA MET A 186 -18.88 -15.14 -13.28
C MET A 186 -20.37 -15.02 -12.96
N GLU A 187 -20.73 -14.20 -11.95
CA GLU A 187 -22.13 -13.94 -11.57
C GLU A 187 -22.94 -13.38 -12.75
N LYS A 188 -22.32 -12.50 -13.55
CA LYS A 188 -22.91 -11.89 -14.75
C LYS A 188 -22.78 -12.72 -16.01
N ARG A 189 -22.16 -13.91 -15.93
CA ARG A 189 -21.93 -14.83 -17.05
C ARG A 189 -21.14 -14.21 -18.21
N LEU A 190 -20.18 -13.33 -17.89
CA LEU A 190 -19.26 -12.74 -18.87
C LEU A 190 -18.14 -13.73 -19.23
N ARG A 191 -17.70 -13.72 -20.49
CA ARG A 191 -16.50 -14.42 -20.93
C ARG A 191 -15.28 -13.63 -20.48
N TYR A 192 -14.59 -14.09 -19.44
CA TYR A 192 -13.45 -13.38 -18.86
C TYR A 192 -12.14 -14.17 -18.92
N VAL A 193 -11.02 -13.46 -18.87
CA VAL A 193 -9.71 -14.01 -18.48
C VAL A 193 -9.15 -13.13 -17.37
N LEU A 194 -8.68 -13.76 -16.28
CA LEU A 194 -8.05 -13.09 -15.15
C LEU A 194 -6.55 -13.45 -15.14
N LEU A 195 -5.71 -12.44 -15.37
CA LEU A 195 -4.25 -12.56 -15.50
C LEU A 195 -3.55 -12.17 -14.19
N GLU A 196 -2.50 -12.90 -13.81
CA GLU A 196 -1.63 -12.58 -12.69
C GLU A 196 -0.16 -12.75 -13.08
N GLN A 197 0.66 -11.73 -12.83
CA GLN A 197 2.08 -11.76 -13.15
C GLN A 197 2.88 -12.66 -12.18
N GLU A 198 2.42 -12.81 -10.94
CA GLU A 198 3.05 -13.66 -9.93
C GLU A 198 2.58 -15.13 -10.07
N SER A 199 3.31 -16.03 -9.42
CA SER A 199 2.92 -17.44 -9.33
C SER A 199 1.85 -17.73 -8.26
N SER A 200 1.35 -16.69 -7.58
CA SER A 200 0.39 -16.79 -6.48
C SER A 200 -0.56 -15.59 -6.47
N LEU A 201 -1.72 -15.75 -5.85
CA LEU A 201 -2.74 -14.73 -5.73
C LEU A 201 -2.46 -13.73 -4.59
N GLY A 202 -3.26 -12.66 -4.54
CA GLY A 202 -3.29 -11.72 -3.40
C GLY A 202 -2.61 -10.39 -3.67
N GLY A 203 -1.98 -10.20 -4.84
CA GLY A 203 -1.37 -8.95 -5.25
C GLY A 203 -0.41 -8.39 -4.18
N ALA A 204 -0.59 -7.12 -3.79
CA ALA A 204 0.25 -6.48 -2.77
C ALA A 204 0.33 -7.25 -1.44
N VAL A 205 -0.77 -7.90 -1.01
CA VAL A 205 -0.84 -8.66 0.25
C VAL A 205 0.12 -9.84 0.24
N PHE A 206 0.32 -10.50 -0.91
CA PHE A 206 1.26 -11.61 -1.07
C PHE A 206 2.70 -11.21 -0.66
N HIS A 207 3.04 -9.94 -0.74
CA HIS A 207 4.36 -9.42 -0.43
C HIS A 207 4.51 -8.88 1.00
N TYR A 208 3.46 -8.90 1.82
CA TYR A 208 3.57 -8.43 3.21
C TYR A 208 4.54 -9.30 4.02
N PRO A 209 5.18 -8.75 5.07
CA PRO A 209 5.91 -9.56 6.06
C PRO A 209 5.03 -10.65 6.67
N ARG A 210 5.65 -11.72 7.15
CA ARG A 210 4.92 -12.79 7.85
C ARG A 210 4.17 -12.24 9.05
N ASN A 211 2.98 -12.78 9.31
CA ASN A 211 2.09 -12.40 10.41
C ASN A 211 1.61 -10.93 10.39
N LYS A 212 1.92 -10.15 9.35
CA LYS A 212 1.41 -8.77 9.24
C LYS A 212 -0.11 -8.80 9.20
N VAL A 213 -0.75 -8.05 10.10
CA VAL A 213 -2.20 -7.82 10.06
C VAL A 213 -2.53 -7.00 8.81
N ALA A 214 -3.40 -7.53 7.96
CA ALA A 214 -3.66 -6.98 6.63
C ALA A 214 -5.10 -6.48 6.45
N MET A 215 -6.07 -7.04 7.18
CA MET A 215 -7.48 -6.69 7.03
C MET A 215 -8.22 -6.71 8.35
N THR A 216 -9.10 -5.73 8.53
CA THR A 216 -9.87 -5.50 9.78
C THR A 216 -11.34 -5.17 9.52
N SER A 217 -11.78 -5.21 8.26
CA SER A 217 -13.12 -4.79 7.86
C SER A 217 -13.82 -5.85 6.99
N PRO A 218 -15.16 -5.96 7.07
CA PRO A 218 -15.91 -6.87 6.22
C PRO A 218 -15.78 -6.55 4.73
N VAL A 219 -15.82 -7.58 3.90
CA VAL A 219 -15.79 -7.50 2.43
C VAL A 219 -17.04 -8.18 1.88
N ASP A 220 -17.62 -7.63 0.82
CA ASP A 220 -18.75 -8.25 0.11
C ASP A 220 -18.26 -8.74 -1.25
N LEU A 221 -18.50 -10.01 -1.55
CA LEU A 221 -18.01 -10.66 -2.76
C LEU A 221 -19.18 -11.34 -3.47
N ALA A 222 -19.28 -11.14 -4.79
CA ALA A 222 -20.22 -11.90 -5.61
C ALA A 222 -19.99 -13.41 -5.43
N LEU A 223 -21.08 -14.20 -5.49
CA LEU A 223 -21.09 -15.66 -5.30
C LEU A 223 -20.74 -16.18 -3.89
N ILE A 224 -20.19 -15.36 -2.99
CA ILE A 224 -19.82 -15.74 -1.62
C ILE A 224 -20.68 -15.00 -0.57
N GLY A 225 -21.01 -13.73 -0.84
CA GLY A 225 -21.72 -12.84 0.07
C GLY A 225 -20.79 -12.07 1.01
N LYS A 226 -21.39 -11.51 2.07
CA LYS A 226 -20.70 -10.64 3.03
C LYS A 226 -19.85 -11.43 4.02
N MET A 227 -18.55 -11.22 3.94
CA MET A 227 -17.56 -11.86 4.79
C MET A 227 -17.10 -10.94 5.91
N HIS A 228 -17.25 -11.40 7.15
CA HIS A 228 -16.83 -10.68 8.34
C HIS A 228 -15.45 -11.13 8.78
N PHE A 229 -14.53 -10.18 8.85
CA PHE A 229 -13.16 -10.42 9.27
C PHE A 229 -12.88 -9.68 10.57
N LYS A 230 -12.19 -10.35 11.51
CA LYS A 230 -11.46 -9.69 12.60
C LYS A 230 -10.11 -9.21 12.07
N GLU A 231 -9.17 -8.83 12.94
CA GLU A 231 -7.77 -8.66 12.52
C GLU A 231 -7.25 -9.98 11.93
N VAL A 232 -6.92 -9.98 10.63
CA VAL A 232 -6.44 -11.16 9.91
C VAL A 232 -4.98 -10.96 9.53
N SER A 233 -4.14 -11.96 9.83
CA SER A 233 -2.78 -12.01 9.33
C SER A 233 -2.75 -12.20 7.81
N LYS A 234 -1.65 -11.81 7.18
CA LYS A 234 -1.37 -12.06 5.76
C LYS A 234 -1.71 -13.49 5.34
N GLU A 235 -1.23 -14.48 6.08
CA GLU A 235 -1.34 -15.90 5.74
C GLU A 235 -2.81 -16.34 5.72
N LYS A 236 -3.56 -16.01 6.78
CA LYS A 236 -4.99 -16.32 6.88
C LYS A 236 -5.80 -15.62 5.79
N LEU A 237 -5.39 -14.41 5.40
CA LEU A 237 -6.05 -13.68 4.33
C LEU A 237 -5.79 -14.32 2.96
N LEU A 238 -4.56 -14.75 2.68
CA LEU A 238 -4.24 -15.46 1.44
C LEU A 238 -4.94 -16.82 1.38
N GLU A 239 -5.00 -17.54 2.50
CA GLU A 239 -5.77 -18.78 2.62
C GLU A 239 -7.25 -18.56 2.35
N PHE A 240 -7.84 -17.49 2.91
CA PHE A 240 -9.22 -17.10 2.61
C PHE A 240 -9.43 -16.89 1.10
N TRP A 241 -8.57 -16.11 0.44
CA TRP A 241 -8.69 -15.88 -1.00
C TRP A 241 -8.53 -17.15 -1.82
N GLN A 242 -7.61 -18.03 -1.42
CA GLN A 242 -7.43 -19.33 -2.05
C GLN A 242 -8.68 -20.22 -1.90
N ASN A 243 -9.31 -20.21 -0.73
CA ASN A 243 -10.56 -20.93 -0.50
C ASN A 243 -11.68 -20.38 -1.38
N VAL A 244 -11.81 -19.06 -1.52
CA VAL A 244 -12.77 -18.43 -2.43
C VAL A 244 -12.54 -18.87 -3.88
N VAL A 245 -11.29 -18.84 -4.35
CA VAL A 245 -10.93 -19.30 -5.71
C VAL A 245 -11.29 -20.77 -5.90
N ASN A 246 -10.97 -21.63 -4.93
CA ASN A 246 -11.25 -23.07 -5.01
C ASN A 246 -12.76 -23.38 -5.00
N GLN A 247 -13.51 -22.72 -4.11
CA GLN A 247 -14.97 -22.90 -3.97
C GLN A 247 -15.72 -22.45 -5.22
N THR A 248 -15.34 -21.30 -5.79
CA THR A 248 -15.99 -20.73 -6.97
C THR A 248 -15.45 -21.31 -8.29
N ARG A 249 -14.30 -22.00 -8.25
CA ARG A 249 -13.55 -22.43 -9.44
C ARG A 249 -13.17 -21.25 -10.35
N LEU A 250 -12.89 -20.09 -9.76
CA LEU A 250 -12.40 -18.91 -10.47
C LEU A 250 -11.09 -19.27 -11.20
N LYS A 251 -11.04 -19.03 -12.51
CA LYS A 251 -9.85 -19.36 -13.32
C LYS A 251 -8.89 -18.18 -13.32
N ILE A 252 -7.66 -18.40 -12.85
CA ILE A 252 -6.58 -17.40 -12.80
C ILE A 252 -5.39 -17.92 -13.60
N HIS A 253 -4.88 -17.10 -14.51
CA HIS A 253 -3.68 -17.37 -15.29
C HIS A 253 -2.46 -16.78 -14.57
N TYR A 254 -1.78 -17.61 -13.78
CA TYR A 254 -0.58 -17.22 -13.04
C TYR A 254 0.67 -17.13 -13.91
N SER A 255 1.67 -16.40 -13.42
CA SER A 255 2.94 -16.14 -14.10
C SER A 255 2.74 -15.62 -15.52
N GLU A 256 1.71 -14.81 -15.75
CA GLU A 256 1.32 -14.27 -17.04
C GLU A 256 1.17 -12.75 -16.93
N ARG A 257 2.24 -12.03 -17.29
CA ARG A 257 2.31 -10.58 -17.17
C ARG A 257 1.76 -9.91 -18.42
N MET A 258 0.86 -8.95 -18.27
CA MET A 258 0.45 -8.06 -19.36
C MET A 258 1.62 -7.16 -19.78
N GLU A 259 1.89 -7.13 -21.08
CA GLU A 259 2.97 -6.31 -21.66
C GLU A 259 2.41 -5.09 -22.40
N SER A 260 1.25 -5.23 -23.05
CA SER A 260 0.60 -4.10 -23.71
C SER A 260 -0.90 -4.31 -23.93
N VAL A 261 -1.61 -3.19 -24.14
CA VAL A 261 -3.00 -3.15 -24.58
C VAL A 261 -3.10 -2.17 -25.73
N HIS A 262 -3.65 -2.63 -26.86
CA HIS A 262 -3.87 -1.77 -28.02
C HIS A 262 -5.29 -1.98 -28.55
N ARG A 263 -5.89 -0.92 -29.08
CA ARG A 263 -7.19 -1.00 -29.74
C ARG A 263 -7.01 -1.58 -31.14
N ASP A 264 -7.88 -2.50 -31.52
CA ASP A 264 -7.92 -3.12 -32.84
C ASP A 264 -9.38 -3.18 -33.35
N GLY A 265 -9.77 -2.15 -34.10
CA GLY A 265 -11.15 -1.94 -34.53
C GLY A 265 -12.08 -1.64 -33.36
N ASP A 266 -13.06 -2.52 -33.16
CA ASP A 266 -14.09 -2.46 -32.12
C ASP A 266 -13.73 -3.21 -30.83
N ALA A 267 -12.52 -3.77 -30.76
CA ALA A 267 -12.02 -4.54 -29.64
C ALA A 267 -10.63 -4.05 -29.19
N PHE A 268 -10.13 -4.68 -28.13
CA PHE A 268 -8.76 -4.56 -27.63
C PHE A 268 -8.01 -5.86 -27.85
N VAL A 269 -6.71 -5.74 -28.08
CA VAL A 269 -5.75 -6.84 -28.03
C VAL A 269 -4.87 -6.63 -26.81
N VAL A 270 -4.93 -7.57 -25.87
CA VAL A 270 -4.06 -7.63 -24.69
C VAL A 270 -2.93 -8.61 -24.98
N VAL A 271 -1.69 -8.12 -24.99
CA VAL A 271 -0.49 -8.94 -25.18
C VAL A 271 0.11 -9.26 -23.83
N THR A 272 0.42 -10.53 -23.59
CA THR A 272 1.06 -11.01 -22.37
C THR A 272 2.36 -11.75 -22.68
N THR A 273 3.12 -12.08 -21.63
CA THR A 273 4.31 -12.94 -21.74
C THR A 273 4.03 -14.35 -22.26
N LYS A 274 2.76 -14.77 -22.43
CA LYS A 274 2.38 -16.13 -22.84
C LYS A 274 1.43 -16.17 -24.04
N ALA A 275 0.57 -15.17 -24.22
CA ALA A 275 -0.52 -15.22 -25.16
C ALA A 275 -0.96 -13.83 -25.63
N ARG A 276 -1.92 -13.82 -26.56
CA ARG A 276 -2.63 -12.63 -27.01
C ARG A 276 -4.13 -12.88 -26.87
N TYR A 277 -4.85 -11.92 -26.29
CA TYR A 277 -6.29 -12.03 -26.08
C TYR A 277 -7.02 -10.90 -26.79
N ARG A 278 -8.06 -11.23 -27.56
CA ARG A 278 -9.00 -10.25 -28.11
C ARG A 278 -10.17 -10.07 -27.17
N THR A 279 -10.47 -8.83 -26.77
CA THR A 279 -11.52 -8.54 -25.80
C THR A 279 -12.27 -7.26 -26.06
N ARG A 280 -13.50 -7.15 -25.56
CA ARG A 280 -14.33 -5.94 -25.69
C ARG A 280 -13.90 -4.86 -24.68
N THR A 281 -13.50 -5.26 -23.48
CA THR A 281 -13.08 -4.36 -22.40
C THR A 281 -11.88 -4.88 -21.63
N VAL A 282 -11.16 -3.98 -20.97
CA VAL A 282 -10.02 -4.33 -20.10
C VAL A 282 -10.22 -3.71 -18.74
N LEU A 283 -10.08 -4.50 -17.67
CA LEU A 283 -10.05 -4.01 -16.29
C LEU A 283 -8.63 -4.10 -15.72
N LEU A 284 -8.03 -2.95 -15.45
CA LEU A 284 -6.71 -2.84 -14.86
C LEU A 284 -6.83 -2.80 -13.32
N ALA A 285 -6.54 -3.95 -12.70
CA ALA A 285 -6.55 -4.17 -11.25
C ALA A 285 -5.13 -4.42 -10.69
N ILE A 286 -4.12 -3.84 -11.33
CA ILE A 286 -2.69 -4.10 -11.12
C ILE A 286 -2.09 -3.43 -9.86
N GLY A 287 -2.85 -2.60 -9.17
CA GLY A 287 -2.41 -1.85 -7.99
C GLY A 287 -1.32 -0.80 -8.28
N ARG A 288 -0.62 -0.33 -7.24
CA ARG A 288 0.46 0.68 -7.37
C ARG A 288 1.84 0.19 -6.93
N ARG A 289 1.98 -1.07 -6.54
CA ARG A 289 3.31 -1.60 -6.19
C ARG A 289 4.27 -1.56 -7.39
N GLY A 290 3.72 -1.79 -8.58
CA GLY A 290 4.49 -1.89 -9.80
C GLY A 290 5.50 -3.04 -9.77
N SER A 291 6.44 -3.03 -10.70
CA SER A 291 7.54 -4.00 -10.73
C SER A 291 8.68 -3.52 -9.82
N PRO A 292 9.36 -4.41 -9.07
CA PRO A 292 10.55 -4.04 -8.33
C PRO A 292 11.54 -3.29 -9.23
N ARG A 293 12.09 -2.18 -8.73
CA ARG A 293 13.14 -1.46 -9.46
C ARG A 293 14.38 -2.34 -9.50
N ARG A 294 14.94 -2.47 -10.71
CA ARG A 294 16.17 -3.22 -10.98
C ARG A 294 17.41 -2.35 -10.70
N LEU A 295 18.50 -2.99 -10.31
CA LEU A 295 19.84 -2.44 -10.25
C LEU A 295 20.46 -2.28 -11.65
N GLU A 296 20.01 -3.08 -12.63
CA GLU A 296 20.50 -3.02 -14.02
C GLU A 296 22.01 -3.30 -14.12
N VAL A 297 22.48 -4.25 -13.31
CA VAL A 297 23.89 -4.69 -13.28
C VAL A 297 24.03 -6.14 -13.75
N PRO A 298 25.19 -6.52 -14.32
CA PRO A 298 25.44 -7.91 -14.70
C PRO A 298 25.29 -8.86 -13.50
N GLY A 299 24.59 -9.98 -13.71
CA GLY A 299 24.35 -11.00 -12.68
C GLY A 299 23.12 -10.79 -11.80
N GLU A 300 22.33 -9.75 -12.03
CA GLU A 300 21.09 -9.49 -11.27
C GLU A 300 20.04 -10.59 -11.40
N ASP A 301 20.01 -11.34 -12.50
CA ASP A 301 19.06 -12.44 -12.73
C ASP A 301 19.51 -13.77 -12.08
N LEU A 302 20.61 -13.78 -11.33
CA LEU A 302 21.08 -15.00 -10.65
C LEU A 302 20.10 -15.48 -9.58
N PRO A 303 19.97 -16.81 -9.34
CA PRO A 303 19.01 -17.36 -8.38
C PRO A 303 19.16 -16.87 -6.92
N LYS A 304 20.36 -16.40 -6.55
CA LYS A 304 20.64 -15.82 -5.22
C LYS A 304 20.02 -14.44 -5.01
N VAL A 305 19.60 -13.78 -6.08
CA VAL A 305 19.05 -12.42 -6.06
C VAL A 305 17.54 -12.49 -5.94
N THR A 306 17.02 -11.76 -4.96
CA THR A 306 15.58 -11.67 -4.73
C THR A 306 15.19 -10.24 -4.40
N TYR A 307 13.97 -9.82 -4.75
CA TYR A 307 13.48 -8.46 -4.50
C TYR A 307 12.59 -8.39 -3.25
N ARG A 308 12.65 -9.42 -2.40
CA ARG A 308 11.83 -9.56 -1.20
C ARG A 308 12.54 -10.43 -0.16
N VAL A 309 12.42 -10.09 1.11
CA VAL A 309 12.89 -10.95 2.21
C VAL A 309 12.02 -12.20 2.33
N GLY A 310 10.69 -12.06 2.25
CA GLY A 310 9.76 -13.17 2.45
C GLY A 310 9.80 -13.64 3.90
N ASP A 311 10.16 -14.91 4.11
CA ASP A 311 10.45 -15.48 5.43
C ASP A 311 11.94 -15.34 5.76
N PRO A 312 12.35 -14.54 6.77
CA PRO A 312 13.75 -14.37 7.13
C PRO A 312 14.47 -15.67 7.51
N ALA A 313 13.73 -16.67 8.01
CA ALA A 313 14.30 -17.95 8.42
C ALA A 313 14.96 -18.72 7.26
N ARG A 314 14.58 -18.45 6.00
CA ARG A 314 15.23 -19.06 4.83
C ARG A 314 16.69 -18.66 4.66
N PHE A 315 17.12 -17.58 5.31
CA PHE A 315 18.49 -17.10 5.29
C PHE A 315 19.34 -17.64 6.44
N ALA A 316 18.83 -18.59 7.22
CA ALA A 316 19.54 -19.20 8.32
C ALA A 316 20.95 -19.68 7.91
N GLY A 317 21.98 -19.22 8.62
CA GLY A 317 23.38 -19.59 8.37
C GLY A 317 24.03 -18.98 7.12
N GLN A 318 23.32 -18.16 6.35
CA GLN A 318 23.83 -17.55 5.12
C GLN A 318 24.44 -16.16 5.35
N ARG A 319 25.34 -15.73 4.46
CA ARG A 319 25.79 -14.34 4.34
C ARG A 319 24.82 -13.59 3.42
N VAL A 320 24.07 -12.65 3.99
CA VAL A 320 23.01 -11.94 3.26
C VAL A 320 23.45 -10.51 2.98
N LEU A 321 23.33 -10.09 1.72
CA LEU A 321 23.47 -8.69 1.32
C LEU A 321 22.09 -8.08 1.07
N ILE A 322 21.74 -7.03 1.80
CA ILE A 322 20.55 -6.22 1.57
C ILE A 322 20.96 -4.94 0.84
N VAL A 323 20.26 -4.57 -0.22
CA VAL A 323 20.54 -3.35 -1.00
C VAL A 323 19.36 -2.39 -0.91
N GLY A 324 19.60 -1.18 -0.40
CA GLY A 324 18.62 -0.11 -0.29
C GLY A 324 18.75 0.70 1.00
N GLY A 325 18.18 1.90 1.03
CA GLY A 325 18.22 2.80 2.20
C GLY A 325 16.87 3.36 2.63
N GLY A 326 15.78 2.75 2.17
CA GLY A 326 14.44 3.04 2.68
C GLY A 326 14.11 2.19 3.90
N ASP A 327 13.04 2.55 4.61
CA ASP A 327 12.53 1.82 5.78
C ASP A 327 12.41 0.31 5.54
N SER A 328 11.89 -0.11 4.38
CA SER A 328 11.77 -1.53 4.02
C SER A 328 13.10 -2.29 3.87
N ALA A 329 14.18 -1.61 3.47
CA ALA A 329 15.51 -2.22 3.41
C ALA A 329 16.11 -2.38 4.81
N VAL A 330 15.85 -1.43 5.70
CA VAL A 330 16.28 -1.50 7.10
C VAL A 330 15.49 -2.56 7.87
N GLU A 331 14.17 -2.62 7.71
CA GLU A 331 13.33 -3.68 8.27
C GLU A 331 13.80 -5.07 7.80
N ALA A 332 14.17 -5.19 6.51
CA ALA A 332 14.73 -6.41 5.95
C ALA A 332 16.05 -6.80 6.63
N ALA A 333 16.98 -5.85 6.80
CA ALA A 333 18.25 -6.10 7.47
C ALA A 333 18.05 -6.53 8.94
N ILE A 334 17.18 -5.84 9.68
CA ILE A 334 16.83 -6.17 11.07
C ILE A 334 16.23 -7.59 11.14
N ALA A 335 15.24 -7.89 10.31
CA ALA A 335 14.57 -9.19 10.32
C ALA A 335 15.51 -10.34 9.93
N CYS A 336 16.45 -10.12 9.01
CA CYS A 336 17.45 -11.12 8.65
C CYS A 336 18.53 -11.30 9.73
N ALA A 337 18.80 -10.28 10.55
CA ALA A 337 19.89 -10.31 11.54
C ALA A 337 19.71 -11.40 12.60
N ASP A 338 18.48 -11.83 12.88
CA ASP A 338 18.19 -12.90 13.85
C ASP A 338 18.52 -14.31 13.33
N TYR A 339 18.54 -14.50 12.00
CA TYR A 339 18.67 -15.82 11.36
C TYR A 339 19.98 -15.98 10.59
N ALA A 340 20.39 -14.95 9.86
CA ALA A 340 21.55 -14.99 8.98
C ALA A 340 22.86 -15.12 9.77
N ARG A 341 23.88 -15.72 9.13
CA ARG A 341 25.23 -15.75 9.68
C ARG A 341 25.83 -14.35 9.76
N SER A 342 25.61 -13.54 8.73
CA SER A 342 25.95 -12.12 8.70
C SER A 342 25.05 -11.38 7.74
N VAL A 343 24.76 -10.11 8.06
CA VAL A 343 23.97 -9.23 7.20
C VAL A 343 24.82 -8.02 6.83
N HIS A 344 24.96 -7.75 5.53
CA HIS A 344 25.51 -6.50 5.02
C HIS A 344 24.37 -5.65 4.47
N LEU A 345 24.33 -4.36 4.81
CA LEU A 345 23.37 -3.40 4.29
C LEU A 345 24.11 -2.37 3.42
N SER A 346 23.92 -2.47 2.10
CA SER A 346 24.51 -1.57 1.12
C SER A 346 23.53 -0.46 0.75
N TYR A 347 24.00 0.78 0.81
CA TYR A 347 23.21 1.94 0.39
C TYR A 347 24.08 3.04 -0.23
N ARG A 348 23.60 3.58 -1.36
CA ARG A 348 24.33 4.52 -2.20
C ARG A 348 24.52 5.92 -1.63
N SER A 349 23.70 6.32 -0.65
CA SER A 349 23.77 7.66 -0.07
C SER A 349 24.46 7.63 1.28
N GLU A 350 24.99 8.77 1.71
CA GLU A 350 25.71 8.92 2.99
C GLU A 350 24.79 8.85 4.21
N VAL A 351 23.50 9.18 4.05
CA VAL A 351 22.54 9.27 5.16
C VAL A 351 21.22 8.59 4.81
N PHE A 352 20.70 7.79 5.75
CA PHE A 352 19.34 7.27 5.71
C PHE A 352 18.34 8.41 5.92
N SER A 353 17.70 8.90 4.86
CA SER A 353 16.72 10.00 4.92
C SER A 353 15.25 9.54 4.98
N ARG A 354 14.99 8.24 4.83
CA ARG A 354 13.62 7.69 4.68
C ARG A 354 13.36 6.49 5.59
N VAL A 355 13.94 6.50 6.79
CA VAL A 355 13.89 5.40 7.76
C VAL A 355 13.30 5.92 9.07
N LYS A 356 12.33 5.20 9.61
CA LYS A 356 11.68 5.53 10.89
C LYS A 356 12.68 5.49 12.04
N VAL A 357 12.50 6.36 13.03
CA VAL A 357 13.39 6.46 14.20
C VAL A 357 13.60 5.10 14.87
N LYS A 358 12.51 4.39 15.19
CA LYS A 358 12.57 3.04 15.77
C LYS A 358 13.45 2.07 14.97
N ASN A 359 13.32 2.07 13.64
CA ASN A 359 14.09 1.19 12.78
C ASN A 359 15.56 1.63 12.69
N ARG A 360 15.82 2.94 12.72
CA ARG A 360 17.18 3.50 12.78
C ARG A 360 17.89 3.11 14.07
N GLU A 361 17.21 3.24 15.22
CA GLU A 361 17.74 2.85 16.52
C GLU A 361 18.02 1.33 16.59
N ALA A 362 17.08 0.51 16.11
CA ALA A 362 17.25 -0.94 16.06
C ALA A 362 18.42 -1.35 15.14
N LEU A 363 18.54 -0.69 13.98
CA LEU A 363 19.68 -0.91 13.08
C LEU A 363 21.01 -0.55 13.76
N GLU A 364 21.05 0.58 14.47
CA GLU A 364 22.25 1.04 15.16
C GLU A 364 22.67 0.07 16.27
N GLN A 365 21.72 -0.45 17.04
CA GLN A 365 21.99 -1.49 18.05
C GLN A 365 22.60 -2.75 17.40
N LEU A 366 22.05 -3.21 16.28
CA LEU A 366 22.58 -4.36 15.55
C LEU A 366 23.94 -4.09 14.91
N ARG A 367 24.20 -2.84 14.49
CA ARG A 367 25.50 -2.40 13.98
C ARG A 367 26.57 -2.44 15.07
N VAL A 368 26.28 -1.88 16.24
CA VAL A 368 27.17 -1.90 17.41
C VAL A 368 27.43 -3.34 17.87
N ALA A 369 26.41 -4.21 17.82
CA ALA A 369 26.54 -5.63 18.13
C ALA A 369 27.28 -6.45 17.05
N GLY A 370 27.67 -5.85 15.92
CA GLY A 370 28.34 -6.54 14.81
C GLY A 370 27.45 -7.53 14.04
N ARG A 371 26.13 -7.51 14.27
CA ARG A 371 25.16 -8.38 13.58
C ARG A 371 24.82 -7.87 12.17
N VAL A 372 24.88 -6.56 11.97
CA VAL A 372 24.66 -5.90 10.68
C VAL A 372 25.84 -4.99 10.36
N ILE A 373 26.45 -5.19 9.20
CA ILE A 373 27.54 -4.35 8.67
C ILE A 373 26.94 -3.38 7.66
N VAL A 374 27.03 -2.08 7.92
CA VAL A 374 26.48 -1.04 7.04
C VAL A 374 27.58 -0.54 6.11
N LEU A 375 27.35 -0.62 4.79
CA LEU A 375 28.28 -0.23 3.73
C LEU A 375 27.74 1.03 3.04
N MET A 376 28.24 2.21 3.42
CA MET A 376 27.75 3.50 2.93
C MET A 376 28.88 4.54 2.80
N PRO A 377 28.89 5.37 1.74
CA PRO A 377 28.11 5.18 0.52
C PRO A 377 28.63 3.96 -0.26
N SER A 378 27.74 3.15 -0.84
CA SER A 378 28.14 2.02 -1.67
C SER A 378 27.28 1.78 -2.92
N ILE A 379 27.93 1.33 -4.00
CA ILE A 379 27.31 1.06 -5.31
C ILE A 379 27.69 -0.35 -5.78
N ILE A 380 26.69 -1.19 -6.06
CA ILE A 380 26.91 -2.50 -6.67
C ILE A 380 27.26 -2.32 -8.15
N ARG A 381 28.33 -2.95 -8.62
CA ARG A 381 28.77 -2.91 -10.03
C ARG A 381 28.49 -4.20 -10.78
N GLN A 382 28.65 -5.34 -10.12
CA GLN A 382 28.45 -6.66 -10.69
C GLN A 382 28.11 -7.69 -9.61
N ILE A 383 27.29 -8.67 -9.96
CA ILE A 383 26.90 -9.78 -9.09
C ILE A 383 27.48 -11.08 -9.67
N SER A 384 28.13 -11.88 -8.82
CA SER A 384 28.62 -13.20 -9.17
C SER A 384 27.89 -14.28 -8.36
N PRO A 385 27.97 -15.57 -8.73
CA PRO A 385 27.34 -16.65 -7.97
C PRO A 385 27.75 -16.67 -6.48
N THR A 386 29.00 -16.33 -6.17
CA THR A 386 29.57 -16.45 -4.82
C THR A 386 29.81 -15.11 -4.11
N GLY A 387 29.60 -13.98 -4.78
CA GLY A 387 29.84 -12.65 -4.23
C GLY A 387 29.24 -11.51 -5.04
N VAL A 388 29.69 -10.30 -4.73
CA VAL A 388 29.40 -9.07 -5.48
C VAL A 388 30.67 -8.23 -5.57
N MET A 389 30.80 -7.50 -6.67
CA MET A 389 31.73 -6.38 -6.81
C MET A 389 30.96 -5.10 -6.53
N LEU A 390 31.44 -4.32 -5.55
CA LEU A 390 30.86 -3.05 -5.18
C LEU A 390 31.95 -2.01 -4.97
N GLU A 391 31.55 -0.75 -4.98
CA GLU A 391 32.40 0.39 -4.63
C GLU A 391 31.92 0.91 -3.28
N VAL A 392 32.79 1.02 -2.28
CA VAL A 392 32.46 1.54 -0.94
C VAL A 392 33.32 2.77 -0.69
N GLY A 393 32.70 3.94 -0.52
CA GLY A 393 33.43 5.18 -0.34
C GLY A 393 34.36 5.56 -1.51
N GLY A 394 34.08 5.07 -2.71
CA GLY A 394 34.93 5.26 -3.90
C GLY A 394 35.90 4.12 -4.20
N GLU A 395 36.12 3.21 -3.25
CA GLU A 395 37.10 2.12 -3.39
C GLU A 395 36.43 0.81 -3.82
N PRO A 396 36.96 0.11 -4.84
CA PRO A 396 36.43 -1.17 -5.28
C PRO A 396 36.69 -2.27 -4.24
N GLN A 397 35.64 -3.03 -3.93
CA GLN A 397 35.67 -4.11 -2.96
C GLN A 397 34.88 -5.32 -3.49
N GLU A 398 35.45 -6.52 -3.29
CA GLU A 398 34.72 -7.77 -3.46
C GLU A 398 34.13 -8.20 -2.11
N LEU A 399 32.84 -8.54 -2.11
CA LEU A 399 32.13 -9.01 -0.93
C LEU A 399 31.48 -10.35 -1.24
N ALA A 400 31.91 -11.39 -0.52
CA ALA A 400 31.32 -12.71 -0.65
C ALA A 400 29.97 -12.78 0.07
N ASN A 401 28.95 -13.27 -0.62
CA ASN A 401 27.58 -13.40 -0.12
C ASN A 401 26.88 -14.60 -0.75
N ASP A 402 25.95 -15.21 0.00
CA ASP A 402 25.21 -16.39 -0.45
C ASP A 402 23.83 -15.99 -0.98
N SER A 403 23.22 -14.97 -0.37
CA SER A 403 21.92 -14.41 -0.77
C SER A 403 21.98 -12.89 -0.90
N MET A 404 21.16 -12.34 -1.80
CA MET A 404 21.05 -10.90 -2.02
C MET A 404 19.59 -10.46 -2.08
N VAL A 405 19.18 -9.49 -1.27
CA VAL A 405 17.85 -8.89 -1.29
C VAL A 405 17.91 -7.45 -1.80
N ILE A 406 17.34 -7.18 -2.97
CA ILE A 406 17.24 -5.84 -3.55
C ILE A 406 15.93 -5.18 -3.08
N SER A 407 16.04 -4.14 -2.27
CA SER A 407 14.91 -3.40 -1.67
C SER A 407 15.02 -1.90 -1.97
N ILE A 408 15.04 -1.56 -3.26
CA ILE A 408 15.27 -0.19 -3.76
C ILE A 408 13.99 0.50 -4.28
N GLY A 409 12.83 -0.03 -3.91
CA GLY A 409 11.50 0.46 -4.31
C GLY A 409 10.95 -0.21 -5.57
N GLY A 410 9.77 0.26 -6.01
CA GLY A 410 9.10 -0.20 -7.23
C GLY A 410 9.03 0.91 -8.28
N THR A 411 8.84 0.51 -9.53
CA THR A 411 8.50 1.41 -10.65
C THR A 411 7.01 1.29 -10.93
N LEU A 412 6.29 2.40 -10.84
CA LEU A 412 4.87 2.42 -11.18
C LEU A 412 4.70 2.11 -12.67
N PRO A 413 3.62 1.42 -13.07
CA PRO A 413 3.33 1.11 -14.48
C PRO A 413 2.88 2.35 -15.28
N THR A 414 3.24 3.56 -14.86
CA THR A 414 2.76 4.82 -15.44
C THR A 414 3.04 4.92 -16.93
N GLU A 415 4.25 4.56 -17.38
CA GLU A 415 4.60 4.60 -18.81
C GLU A 415 3.80 3.57 -19.63
N LEU A 416 3.59 2.38 -19.08
CA LEU A 416 2.72 1.37 -19.69
C LEU A 416 1.28 1.90 -19.82
N LEU A 417 0.75 2.51 -18.77
CA LEU A 417 -0.62 3.06 -18.77
C LEU A 417 -0.75 4.26 -19.74
N LYS A 418 0.27 5.12 -19.81
CA LYS A 418 0.35 6.20 -20.81
C LYS A 418 0.39 5.66 -22.23
N SER A 419 1.09 4.56 -22.49
CA SER A 419 1.11 3.94 -23.83
C SER A 419 -0.25 3.35 -24.26
N ILE A 420 -1.14 3.07 -23.32
CA ILE A 420 -2.53 2.66 -23.58
C ILE A 420 -3.41 3.90 -23.92
N GLY A 421 -2.91 5.12 -23.66
CA GLY A 421 -3.62 6.38 -23.84
C GLY A 421 -4.29 6.90 -22.56
N ILE A 422 -3.99 6.30 -21.40
CA ILE A 422 -4.55 6.72 -20.12
C ILE A 422 -3.85 8.01 -19.68
N ARG A 423 -4.66 9.04 -19.42
CA ARG A 423 -4.21 10.34 -18.94
C ARG A 423 -4.06 10.31 -17.42
N PHE A 424 -3.00 10.96 -16.96
CA PHE A 424 -2.71 11.13 -15.55
C PHE A 424 -2.77 12.61 -15.18
N GLU A 425 -3.20 12.86 -13.95
CA GLU A 425 -3.15 14.16 -13.32
C GLU A 425 -2.30 14.06 -12.05
N THR A 426 -1.29 14.92 -11.93
CA THR A 426 -0.48 15.01 -10.72
C THR A 426 -1.24 15.88 -9.70
N ARG A 427 -1.69 15.27 -8.61
CA ARG A 427 -2.43 15.97 -7.55
C ARG A 427 -1.49 16.40 -6.42
N HIS A 428 -1.60 17.66 -5.99
CA HIS A 428 -0.78 18.29 -4.94
C HIS A 428 -1.57 18.62 -3.67
N GLY A 429 -2.43 17.71 -3.21
CA GLY A 429 -3.23 17.90 -1.99
C GLY A 429 -4.50 18.71 -2.15
N GLU A 430 -4.92 18.96 -3.40
CA GLU A 430 -6.17 19.63 -3.71
C GLU A 430 -7.37 18.80 -3.25
N LYS A 431 -8.37 19.45 -2.64
CA LYS A 431 -9.65 18.80 -2.33
C LYS A 431 -10.31 18.37 -3.64
N LYS A 432 -10.74 17.11 -3.73
CA LYS A 432 -11.54 16.61 -4.86
C LYS A 432 -12.76 17.52 -4.99
N GLN A 433 -12.80 18.36 -6.02
CA GLN A 433 -14.02 19.12 -6.31
C GLN A 433 -15.11 18.08 -6.56
N LYS A 434 -16.22 18.15 -5.79
CA LYS A 434 -17.44 17.45 -6.20
C LYS A 434 -17.74 17.97 -7.59
N LYS A 435 -17.57 17.15 -8.64
CA LYS A 435 -18.12 17.46 -9.96
C LYS A 435 -19.58 17.78 -9.69
N ARG A 436 -19.96 19.06 -9.81
CA ARG A 436 -21.35 19.50 -9.74
C ARG A 436 -22.04 18.62 -10.77
N GLY A 437 -23.02 17.82 -10.33
CA GLY A 437 -23.88 17.11 -11.25
C GLY A 437 -24.34 18.12 -12.29
N ALA A 438 -24.21 17.76 -13.56
CA ALA A 438 -24.83 18.52 -14.63
C ALA A 438 -26.29 18.71 -14.21
N GLY A 439 -26.63 19.97 -13.92
CA GLY A 439 -27.98 20.34 -13.56
C GLY A 439 -28.89 20.12 -14.76
N THR A 440 -30.10 19.68 -14.44
CA THR A 440 -31.34 19.72 -15.25
C THR A 440 -31.31 19.01 -16.59
#